data_AF-A0A2V1DJ72-F1
#
_entry.id   AF-A0A2V1DJ72-F1
#
_cell.length_a   1.000
_cell.length_b   1.000
_cell.length_c   1.000
_cell.angle_alpha   90.00
_cell.angle_beta   90.00
_cell.angle_gamma   90.00
#
_symmetry.space_group_name_H-M   'P 1'
#
loop_
_entity.id
_entity.type
_entity.pdbx_description
1 polymer ?
#
loop_
_entity_poly.entity_id
_entity_poly.type
_entity_poly.pdbx_seq_one_letter_code
_entity_poly.pdbx_strand_id
1 'polypeptide(L)'
;MALAHNGMIRGLNSIYLQAIHLPRNDHKTVQDFLTYCQCWCESMHHHHDMEEENFFPAIEKLTGVQGLMERNIDQHRAFTPGFDRFQTYARTCAPKDYDGAELKKLIEDFAEPLTRHLHDEIETLRNLNEYDSGRVREAYKNFEKLLMATDNQRIAPLVFGTADRGFENGMHDFPSVPFFVPYIIHYLFGLKHRGAWRFNPCTIWRDRRELAFGDANAAS
;
A
#
# COMPACT_ATOMS: atom_id res chain seq x y z
N MET A 1 -10.89 -1.49 -5.44
CA MET A 1 -10.17 -0.20 -5.44
C MET A 1 -10.17 0.47 -4.08
N ALA A 2 -11.31 0.99 -3.58
CA ALA A 2 -11.38 1.69 -2.29
C ALA A 2 -10.74 0.93 -1.10
N LEU A 3 -10.95 -0.38 -0.99
CA LEU A 3 -10.35 -1.19 0.09
C LEU A 3 -8.83 -1.33 -0.05
N ALA A 4 -8.30 -1.41 -1.27
CA ALA A 4 -6.86 -1.41 -1.52
C ALA A 4 -6.25 -0.05 -1.17
N HIS A 5 -6.89 1.06 -1.59
CA HIS A 5 -6.47 2.42 -1.27
C HIS A 5 -6.47 2.69 0.24
N ASN A 6 -7.49 2.21 0.95
CA ASN A 6 -7.51 2.27 2.40
C ASN A 6 -6.32 1.51 3.02
N GLY A 7 -5.97 0.33 2.50
CA GLY A 7 -4.77 -0.41 2.92
C GLY A 7 -3.48 0.39 2.69
N MET A 8 -3.34 1.04 1.53
CA MET A 8 -2.19 1.89 1.21
C MET A 8 -2.05 3.08 2.17
N ILE A 9 -3.15 3.79 2.42
CA ILE A 9 -3.20 4.92 3.36
C ILE A 9 -2.86 4.44 4.77
N ARG A 10 -3.40 3.30 5.21
CA ARG A 10 -3.08 2.71 6.52
C ARG A 10 -1.61 2.32 6.62
N GLY A 11 -1.01 1.78 5.56
CA GLY A 11 0.42 1.51 5.49
C GLY A 11 1.26 2.78 5.62
N LEU A 12 0.92 3.83 4.87
CA LEU A 12 1.61 5.12 4.92
C LEU A 12 1.50 5.79 6.30
N ASN A 13 0.29 5.78 6.89
CA ASN A 13 0.06 6.26 8.25
C ASN A 13 0.90 5.47 9.25
N SER A 14 1.01 4.15 9.09
CA SER A 14 1.83 3.32 9.97
C SER A 14 3.31 3.70 9.91
N ILE A 15 3.83 4.03 8.72
CA ILE A 15 5.19 4.53 8.55
C ILE A 15 5.32 5.90 9.22
N TYR A 16 4.44 6.85 8.85
CA TYR A 16 4.51 8.24 9.32
C TYR A 16 4.44 8.35 10.84
N LEU A 17 3.57 7.57 11.48
CA LEU A 17 3.37 7.58 12.93
C LEU A 17 4.53 6.94 13.70
N GLN A 18 5.22 5.95 13.13
CA GLN A 18 6.32 5.25 13.82
C GLN A 18 7.70 5.87 13.57
N ALA A 19 7.85 6.67 12.51
CA ALA A 19 9.13 7.10 11.98
C ALA A 19 10.06 7.74 13.03
N ILE A 20 9.53 8.59 13.91
CA ILE A 20 10.33 9.34 14.90
C ILE A 20 10.54 8.59 16.22
N HIS A 21 9.88 7.45 16.42
CA HIS A 21 9.87 6.73 17.70
C HIS A 21 10.77 5.48 17.70
N LEU A 22 11.52 5.24 16.63
CA LEU A 22 12.41 4.08 16.56
C LEU A 22 13.62 4.25 17.50
N PRO A 23 14.04 3.19 18.20
CA PRO A 23 15.26 3.20 19.00
C PRO A 23 16.50 3.34 18.10
N ARG A 24 17.13 4.52 18.11
CA ARG A 24 18.30 4.84 17.24
C ARG A 24 19.47 3.85 17.38
N ASN A 25 19.66 3.27 18.56
CA ASN A 25 20.74 2.33 18.84
C ASN A 25 20.43 0.89 18.38
N ASP A 26 19.18 0.58 18.03
CA ASP A 26 18.80 -0.73 17.50
C ASP A 26 18.75 -0.68 15.97
N HIS A 27 19.93 -0.80 15.38
CA HIS A 27 20.10 -0.82 13.92
C HIS A 27 19.31 -1.93 13.23
N LYS A 28 19.01 -3.04 13.92
CA LYS A 28 18.23 -4.13 13.34
C LYS A 28 16.76 -3.74 13.21
N THR A 29 16.19 -3.13 14.24
CA THR A 29 14.82 -2.60 14.19
C THR A 29 14.69 -1.50 13.13
N VAL A 30 15.68 -0.61 13.02
CA VAL A 30 15.72 0.41 11.95
C VAL A 30 15.80 -0.24 10.56
N GLN A 31 16.65 -1.26 10.37
CA GLN A 31 16.73 -2.00 9.10
C GLN A 31 15.41 -2.69 8.74
N ASP A 32 14.74 -3.28 9.73
CA ASP A 32 13.42 -3.89 9.55
C ASP A 32 12.38 -2.83 9.14
N PHE A 33 12.47 -1.61 9.69
CA PHE A 33 11.58 -0.50 9.34
C PHE A 33 11.83 0.04 7.92
N LEU A 34 13.09 0.22 7.54
CA LEU A 34 13.44 0.60 6.17
C LEU A 34 12.96 -0.47 5.16
N THR A 35 13.07 -1.75 5.53
CA THR A 35 12.51 -2.85 4.73
C THR A 35 10.99 -2.75 4.62
N TYR A 36 10.28 -2.41 5.71
CA TYR A 36 8.84 -2.17 5.69
C TYR A 36 8.45 -1.03 4.73
N CYS A 37 9.19 0.08 4.76
CA CYS A 37 9.00 1.21 3.84
C CYS A 37 9.21 0.80 2.37
N GLN A 38 10.24 0.00 2.09
CA GLN A 38 10.49 -0.53 0.75
C GLN A 38 9.33 -1.42 0.26
N CYS A 39 8.84 -2.35 1.10
CA CYS A 39 7.69 -3.19 0.75
C CYS A 39 6.45 -2.35 0.44
N TRP A 40 6.22 -1.25 1.18
CA TRP A 40 5.14 -0.31 0.88
C TRP A 40 5.33 0.38 -0.47
N CYS A 41 6.54 0.86 -0.77
CA CYS A 41 6.84 1.47 -2.07
C CYS A 41 6.63 0.48 -3.22
N GLU A 42 7.11 -0.75 -3.09
CA GLU A 42 6.95 -1.80 -4.09
C GLU A 42 5.47 -2.13 -4.33
N SER A 43 4.66 -2.17 -3.26
CA SER A 43 3.22 -2.38 -3.38
C SER A 43 2.51 -1.23 -4.10
N MET A 44 2.92 0.02 -3.88
CA MET A 44 2.35 1.19 -4.56
C MET A 44 2.72 1.20 -6.04
N HIS A 45 3.99 0.99 -6.38
CA HIS A 45 4.44 0.90 -7.78
C HIS A 45 3.71 -0.24 -8.51
N HIS A 46 3.70 -1.45 -7.93
CA HIS A 46 2.99 -2.58 -8.53
C HIS A 46 1.50 -2.31 -8.74
N HIS A 47 0.85 -1.56 -7.84
CA HIS A 47 -0.55 -1.19 -8.00
C HIS A 47 -0.77 -0.24 -9.17
N HIS A 48 -0.07 0.90 -9.20
CA HIS A 48 -0.24 1.92 -10.24
C HIS A 48 0.27 1.45 -11.61
N ASP A 49 1.36 0.68 -11.66
CA ASP A 49 1.86 0.10 -12.91
C ASP A 49 0.81 -0.84 -13.52
N MET A 50 0.16 -1.68 -12.70
CA MET A 50 -0.92 -2.55 -13.18
C MET A 50 -2.16 -1.77 -13.62
N GLU A 51 -2.41 -0.60 -13.04
CA GLU A 51 -3.47 0.28 -13.52
C GLU A 51 -3.16 0.83 -14.91
N GLU A 52 -1.99 1.46 -15.09
CA GLU A 52 -1.61 2.11 -16.34
C GLU A 52 -1.36 1.10 -17.48
N GLU A 53 -0.75 -0.04 -17.19
CA GLU A 53 -0.41 -1.05 -18.21
C GLU A 53 -1.61 -1.91 -18.61
N ASN A 54 -2.60 -2.09 -17.72
CA ASN A 54 -3.66 -3.09 -17.92
C ASN A 54 -5.06 -2.53 -17.68
N PHE A 55 -5.34 -2.00 -16.48
CA PHE A 55 -6.71 -1.66 -16.10
C PHE A 55 -7.25 -0.45 -16.88
N PHE A 56 -6.51 0.65 -16.91
CA PHE A 56 -6.92 1.89 -17.59
C PHE A 56 -7.09 1.66 -19.10
N PRO A 57 -6.15 1.03 -19.83
CA PRO A 57 -6.36 0.70 -21.25
C PRO A 57 -7.56 -0.21 -21.49
N ALA A 58 -7.84 -1.16 -20.57
CA ALA A 58 -9.00 -2.04 -20.69
C ALA A 58 -10.32 -1.26 -20.55
N ILE A 59 -10.37 -0.27 -19.65
CA ILE A 59 -11.53 0.62 -19.50
C ILE A 59 -11.73 1.48 -20.75
N GLU A 60 -10.67 2.11 -21.28
CA GLU A 60 -10.79 2.92 -22.51
C GLU A 60 -11.26 2.07 -23.71
N LYS A 61 -10.70 0.86 -23.87
CA LYS A 61 -11.14 -0.07 -24.92
C LYS A 61 -12.60 -0.51 -24.75
N LEU A 62 -13.04 -0.71 -23.51
CA LEU A 62 -14.41 -1.13 -23.20
C LEU A 62 -15.43 -0.05 -23.51
N THR A 63 -15.10 1.19 -23.12
CA THR A 63 -15.98 2.36 -23.24
C THR A 63 -15.93 2.98 -24.64
N GLY A 64 -14.82 2.79 -25.36
CA GLY A 64 -14.57 3.45 -26.64
C GLY A 64 -14.15 4.92 -26.50
N VAL A 65 -13.89 5.38 -25.27
CA VAL A 65 -13.51 6.77 -24.98
C VAL A 65 -12.02 6.84 -24.69
N GLN A 66 -11.26 7.38 -25.63
CA GLN A 66 -9.82 7.60 -25.47
C GLN A 66 -9.56 8.71 -24.45
N GLY A 67 -8.57 8.50 -23.57
CA GLY A 67 -8.19 9.46 -22.54
C GLY A 67 -9.18 9.55 -21.37
N LEU A 68 -10.14 8.62 -21.27
CA LEU A 68 -11.07 8.57 -20.15
C LEU A 68 -10.34 8.44 -18.80
N MET A 69 -9.16 7.81 -18.81
CA MET A 69 -8.35 7.59 -17.60
C MET A 69 -7.15 8.55 -17.47
N GLU A 70 -6.95 9.49 -18.40
CA GLU A 70 -5.77 10.38 -18.42
C GLU A 70 -5.63 11.19 -17.13
N ARG A 71 -6.74 11.63 -16.52
CA ARG A 71 -6.71 12.33 -15.22
C ARG A 71 -6.00 11.50 -14.14
N ASN A 72 -6.25 10.19 -14.08
CA ASN A 72 -5.63 9.33 -13.07
C ASN A 72 -4.13 9.18 -13.34
N ILE A 73 -3.75 9.05 -14.62
CA ILE A 73 -2.35 9.00 -15.06
C ILE A 73 -1.62 10.31 -14.71
N ASP A 74 -2.23 11.47 -14.98
CA ASP A 74 -1.67 12.77 -14.61
C ASP A 74 -1.50 12.90 -13.09
N GLN A 75 -2.42 12.34 -12.31
CA GLN A 75 -2.32 12.30 -10.87
C GLN A 75 -1.23 11.34 -10.37
N HIS A 76 -0.99 10.21 -11.05
CA HIS A 76 0.19 9.38 -10.80
C HIS A 76 1.47 10.19 -10.98
N ARG A 77 1.63 10.82 -12.15
CA ARG A 77 2.77 11.68 -12.49
C ARG A 77 2.99 12.80 -11.45
N ALA A 78 1.93 13.31 -10.84
CA ALA A 78 2.01 14.40 -9.87
C ALA A 78 2.70 13.99 -8.55
N PHE A 79 2.47 12.79 -8.03
CA PHE A 79 3.12 12.34 -6.78
C PHE A 79 4.45 11.60 -7.02
N THR A 80 4.67 11.04 -8.22
CA THR A 80 5.87 10.24 -8.54
C THR A 80 7.19 10.88 -8.10
N PRO A 81 7.48 12.18 -8.37
CA PRO A 81 8.77 12.74 -8.02
C PRO A 81 9.08 12.74 -6.52
N GLY A 82 8.07 12.99 -5.67
CA GLY A 82 8.23 12.95 -4.22
C GLY A 82 8.29 11.51 -3.71
N PHE A 83 7.46 10.63 -4.27
CA PHE A 83 7.45 9.21 -3.95
C PHE A 83 8.79 8.53 -4.28
N ASP A 84 9.43 8.85 -5.40
CA ASP A 84 10.74 8.33 -5.79
C ASP A 84 11.86 8.75 -4.82
N ARG A 85 11.80 9.96 -4.25
CA ARG A 85 12.74 10.40 -3.22
C ARG A 85 12.58 9.60 -1.94
N PHE A 86 11.34 9.37 -1.51
CA PHE A 86 11.03 8.51 -0.36
C PHE A 86 11.51 7.07 -0.58
N GLN A 87 11.21 6.49 -1.74
CA GLN A 87 11.67 5.14 -2.09
C GLN A 87 13.20 5.06 -2.10
N THR A 88 13.86 6.07 -2.68
CA THR A 88 15.32 6.13 -2.71
C THR A 88 15.89 6.15 -1.30
N TYR A 89 15.36 7.01 -0.41
CA TYR A 89 15.77 7.05 0.99
C TYR A 89 15.57 5.69 1.67
N ALA A 90 14.39 5.08 1.54
CA ALA A 90 14.09 3.78 2.14
C ALA A 90 15.05 2.66 1.67
N ARG A 91 15.52 2.74 0.41
CA ARG A 91 16.43 1.76 -0.20
C ARG A 91 17.90 1.97 0.17
N THR A 92 18.35 3.22 0.24
CA THR A 92 19.79 3.54 0.33
C THR A 92 20.24 4.00 1.72
N CYS A 93 19.31 4.42 2.59
CA CYS A 93 19.63 4.81 3.96
C CYS A 93 20.23 3.64 4.74
N ALA A 94 21.42 3.84 5.30
CA ALA A 94 22.00 2.90 6.25
C ALA A 94 21.32 3.07 7.63
N PRO A 95 21.10 2.00 8.40
CA PRO A 95 20.40 2.11 9.69
C PRO A 95 21.00 3.12 10.68
N LYS A 96 22.32 3.30 10.67
CA LYS A 96 23.04 4.28 11.49
C LYS A 96 22.78 5.75 11.10
N ASP A 97 22.35 5.98 9.87
CA ASP A 97 22.12 7.29 9.27
C ASP A 97 20.62 7.62 9.21
N TYR A 98 19.77 6.76 9.80
CA TYR A 98 18.32 6.93 9.80
C TYR A 98 17.90 8.17 10.61
N ASP A 99 17.06 8.97 9.98
CA ASP A 99 16.43 10.15 10.56
C ASP A 99 14.93 10.09 10.28
N GLY A 100 14.15 9.80 11.33
CA GLY A 100 12.70 9.76 11.23
C GLY A 100 12.05 11.10 10.86
N ALA A 101 12.68 12.23 11.22
CA ALA A 101 12.16 13.55 10.84
C ALA A 101 12.34 13.80 9.33
N GLU A 102 13.46 13.37 8.77
CA GLU A 102 13.69 13.44 7.33
C GLU A 102 12.72 12.54 6.56
N LEU A 103 12.53 11.29 7.02
CA LEU A 103 11.57 10.39 6.41
C LEU A 103 10.14 10.97 6.39
N LYS A 104 9.71 11.63 7.47
CA LYS A 104 8.40 12.30 7.52
C LYS A 104 8.28 13.43 6.50
N LYS A 105 9.31 14.27 6.34
CA LYS A 105 9.32 15.32 5.32
C LYS A 105 9.22 14.75 3.91
N LEU A 106 9.93 13.64 3.64
CA LEU A 106 9.83 12.94 2.36
C LEU A 106 8.41 12.43 2.08
N ILE A 107 7.67 12.02 3.10
CA ILE A 107 6.25 11.65 2.97
C ILE A 107 5.38 12.89 2.68
N GLU A 108 5.61 13.98 3.42
CA GLU A 108 4.86 15.24 3.27
C GLU A 108 4.97 15.82 1.85
N ASP A 109 6.09 15.58 1.16
CA ASP A 109 6.32 16.00 -0.22
C ASP A 109 5.38 15.37 -1.27
N PHE A 110 4.79 14.20 -1.00
CA PHE A 110 3.91 13.50 -1.95
C PHE A 110 2.56 13.07 -1.38
N ALA A 111 2.36 13.15 -0.06
CA ALA A 111 1.15 12.65 0.59
C ALA A 111 -0.13 13.34 0.07
N GLU A 112 -0.09 14.64 -0.15
CA GLU A 112 -1.24 15.40 -0.67
C GLU A 112 -1.64 14.96 -2.09
N PRO A 113 -0.76 15.00 -3.11
CA PRO A 113 -1.13 14.56 -4.46
C PRO A 113 -1.49 13.07 -4.50
N LEU A 114 -0.84 12.22 -3.69
CA LEU A 114 -1.20 10.79 -3.59
C LEU A 114 -2.61 10.61 -3.02
N THR A 115 -2.93 11.24 -1.89
CA THR A 115 -4.26 11.07 -1.26
C THR A 115 -5.38 11.65 -2.12
N ARG A 116 -5.10 12.74 -2.85
CA ARG A 116 -6.01 13.27 -3.87
C ARG A 116 -6.27 12.25 -4.98
N HIS A 117 -5.22 11.64 -5.53
CA HIS A 117 -5.33 10.58 -6.53
C HIS A 117 -6.21 9.43 -6.03
N LEU A 118 -5.88 8.86 -4.88
CA LEU A 118 -6.58 7.70 -4.31
C LEU A 118 -8.08 7.98 -4.05
N HIS A 119 -8.46 9.24 -3.88
CA HIS A 119 -9.84 9.67 -3.72
C HIS A 119 -10.54 9.92 -5.06
N ASP A 120 -9.93 10.71 -5.94
CA ASP A 120 -10.49 11.10 -7.23
C ASP A 120 -10.67 9.92 -8.19
N GLU A 121 -9.80 8.92 -8.10
CA GLU A 121 -9.92 7.71 -8.90
C GLU A 121 -11.21 6.95 -8.57
N ILE A 122 -11.63 6.93 -7.30
CA ILE A 122 -12.89 6.29 -6.90
C ILE A 122 -14.09 6.98 -7.56
N GLU A 123 -14.08 8.31 -7.66
CA GLU A 123 -15.11 9.06 -8.36
C GLU A 123 -15.10 8.75 -9.87
N THR A 124 -13.90 8.71 -10.47
CA THR A 124 -13.74 8.35 -11.89
C THR A 124 -14.30 6.96 -12.19
N LEU A 125 -13.99 5.97 -11.35
CA LEU A 125 -14.50 4.61 -11.51
C LEU A 125 -16.00 4.50 -11.23
N ARG A 126 -16.56 5.33 -10.33
CA ARG A 126 -18.01 5.37 -10.08
C ARG A 126 -18.78 5.91 -11.28
N ASN A 127 -18.20 6.86 -12.02
CA ASN A 127 -18.79 7.40 -13.25
C ASN A 127 -18.79 6.41 -14.41
N LEU A 128 -18.13 5.24 -14.26
CA LEU A 128 -18.25 4.15 -15.23
C LEU A 128 -19.61 3.42 -15.17
N ASN A 129 -20.50 3.81 -14.25
CA ASN A 129 -21.86 3.26 -14.11
C ASN A 129 -22.73 3.47 -15.37
N GLU A 130 -22.35 4.40 -16.26
CA GLU A 130 -23.02 4.63 -17.54
C GLU A 130 -22.67 3.56 -18.60
N TYR A 131 -21.66 2.74 -18.36
CA TYR A 131 -21.20 1.67 -19.26
C TYR A 131 -21.61 0.27 -18.78
N ASP A 132 -21.24 -0.75 -19.56
CA ASP A 132 -21.52 -2.16 -19.23
C ASP A 132 -20.81 -2.59 -17.94
N SER A 133 -21.55 -2.59 -16.84
CA SER A 133 -21.06 -2.96 -15.50
C SER A 133 -20.53 -4.39 -15.42
N GLY A 134 -21.03 -5.31 -16.25
CA GLY A 134 -20.55 -6.69 -16.32
C GLY A 134 -19.13 -6.74 -16.88
N ARG A 135 -18.90 -6.03 -17.98
CA ARG A 135 -17.59 -5.93 -18.61
C ARG A 135 -16.59 -5.12 -17.77
N VAL A 136 -17.03 -4.04 -17.10
CA VAL A 136 -16.18 -3.28 -16.16
C VAL A 136 -15.75 -4.17 -15.00
N ARG A 137 -16.67 -4.97 -14.45
CA ARG A 137 -16.35 -5.95 -13.39
C ARG A 137 -15.38 -7.02 -13.88
N GLU A 138 -15.48 -7.46 -15.13
CA GLU A 138 -14.53 -8.42 -15.71
C GLU A 138 -13.13 -7.82 -15.85
N ALA A 139 -13.02 -6.59 -16.36
CA ALA A 139 -11.76 -5.86 -16.44
C ALA A 139 -11.11 -5.73 -15.05
N TYR A 140 -11.90 -5.34 -14.04
CA TYR A 140 -11.42 -5.23 -12.66
C TYR A 140 -10.98 -6.58 -12.06
N LYS A 141 -11.72 -7.68 -12.30
CA LYS A 141 -11.29 -9.03 -11.86
C LYS A 141 -9.97 -9.46 -12.50
N ASN A 142 -9.74 -9.09 -13.76
CA ASN A 142 -8.48 -9.41 -14.44
C ASN A 142 -7.34 -8.59 -13.84
N PHE A 143 -7.57 -7.31 -13.56
CA PHE A 143 -6.64 -6.46 -12.80
C PHE A 143 -6.30 -7.06 -11.43
N GLU A 144 -7.29 -7.50 -10.64
CA GLU A 144 -7.04 -8.14 -9.33
C GLU A 144 -6.16 -9.39 -9.45
N LYS A 145 -6.35 -10.22 -10.48
CA LYS A 145 -5.49 -11.39 -10.72
C LYS A 145 -4.04 -11.01 -11.00
N LEU A 146 -3.82 -9.94 -11.77
CA LEU A 146 -2.49 -9.43 -12.07
C LEU A 146 -1.82 -8.84 -10.82
N LEU A 147 -2.59 -8.13 -9.98
CA LEU A 147 -2.10 -7.64 -8.69
C LEU A 147 -1.60 -8.77 -7.78
N MET A 148 -2.27 -9.93 -7.80
CA MET A 148 -1.87 -11.10 -7.01
C MET A 148 -0.64 -11.84 -7.57
N ALA A 149 -0.28 -11.61 -8.84
CA ALA A 149 0.87 -12.22 -9.50
C ALA A 149 2.17 -11.43 -9.24
N THR A 150 2.51 -11.23 -7.96
CA THR A 150 3.63 -10.37 -7.52
C THR A 150 4.54 -11.05 -6.50
N ASP A 151 5.54 -10.33 -5.95
CA ASP A 151 6.37 -10.83 -4.85
C ASP A 151 5.55 -11.01 -3.57
N ASN A 152 5.04 -12.23 -3.40
CA ASN A 152 4.24 -12.62 -2.26
C ASN A 152 5.03 -12.62 -0.94
N GLN A 153 6.37 -12.58 -0.94
CA GLN A 153 7.17 -12.49 0.30
C GLN A 153 7.20 -11.08 0.89
N ARG A 154 6.97 -10.05 0.07
CA ARG A 154 7.06 -8.64 0.48
C ARG A 154 5.69 -7.95 0.47
N ILE A 155 4.88 -8.21 -0.55
CA ILE A 155 3.60 -7.52 -0.73
C ILE A 155 2.48 -8.20 0.05
N ALA A 156 2.37 -9.53 0.03
CA ALA A 156 1.25 -10.20 0.69
C ALA A 156 1.19 -9.95 2.23
N PRO A 157 2.30 -10.02 2.99
CA PRO A 157 2.26 -9.68 4.42
C PRO A 157 1.91 -8.22 4.70
N LEU A 158 2.30 -7.30 3.80
CA LEU A 158 1.94 -5.89 3.90
C LEU A 158 0.44 -5.68 3.64
N VAL A 159 -0.09 -6.21 2.54
CA VAL A 159 -1.51 -6.06 2.18
C VAL A 159 -2.41 -6.64 3.28
N PHE A 160 -2.08 -7.83 3.81
CA PHE A 160 -2.84 -8.41 4.92
C PHE A 160 -2.68 -7.63 6.21
N GLY A 161 -1.46 -7.15 6.51
CA GLY A 161 -1.20 -6.39 7.72
C GLY A 161 -1.70 -4.94 7.69
N THR A 162 -2.18 -4.45 6.55
CA THR A 162 -2.82 -3.12 6.40
C THR A 162 -4.33 -3.19 6.21
N ALA A 163 -4.86 -4.37 5.86
CA ALA A 163 -6.30 -4.64 5.81
C ALA A 163 -6.86 -4.94 7.21
N ASP A 164 -8.01 -4.33 7.54
CA ASP A 164 -8.68 -4.47 8.82
C ASP A 164 -10.01 -5.18 8.65
N ARG A 165 -10.11 -6.39 9.20
CA ARG A 165 -11.33 -7.18 9.11
C ARG A 165 -12.49 -6.60 9.91
N GLY A 166 -12.24 -5.67 10.83
CA GLY A 166 -13.25 -5.00 11.64
C GLY A 166 -13.74 -3.68 11.03
N PHE A 167 -13.17 -3.23 9.91
CA PHE A 167 -13.58 -2.00 9.23
C PHE A 167 -15.05 -2.09 8.78
N GLU A 168 -15.82 -1.04 9.04
CA GLU A 168 -17.28 -0.98 8.81
C GLU A 168 -18.02 -2.21 9.34
N ASN A 169 -17.76 -2.57 10.61
CA ASN A 169 -18.35 -3.73 11.29
C ASN A 169 -18.05 -5.06 10.59
N GLY A 170 -16.95 -5.14 9.83
CA GLY A 170 -16.51 -6.34 9.13
C GLY A 170 -17.39 -6.72 7.94
N MET A 171 -18.08 -5.75 7.33
CA MET A 171 -18.89 -6.00 6.13
C MET A 171 -18.04 -6.29 4.88
N HIS A 172 -16.74 -6.02 4.91
CA HIS A 172 -15.84 -6.14 3.77
C HIS A 172 -15.00 -7.41 3.81
N ASP A 173 -14.94 -8.13 2.69
CA ASP A 173 -14.00 -9.24 2.50
C ASP A 173 -12.81 -8.81 1.63
N PHE A 174 -11.78 -8.23 2.26
CA PHE A 174 -10.57 -7.79 1.55
C PHE A 174 -9.28 -8.05 2.34
N PRO A 175 -8.26 -8.67 1.72
CA PRO A 175 -8.29 -9.30 0.39
C PRO A 175 -9.18 -10.55 0.39
N SER A 176 -10.00 -10.71 -0.65
CA SER A 176 -10.86 -11.88 -0.83
C SER A 176 -10.03 -13.07 -1.33
N VAL A 177 -9.56 -13.90 -0.41
CA VAL A 177 -8.74 -15.09 -0.71
C VAL A 177 -9.26 -16.32 0.03
N PRO A 178 -8.91 -17.54 -0.42
CA PRO A 178 -9.24 -18.76 0.33
C PRO A 178 -8.73 -18.74 1.77
N PHE A 179 -9.47 -19.34 2.71
CA PHE A 179 -9.21 -19.28 4.16
C PHE A 179 -7.80 -19.77 4.58
N PHE A 180 -7.15 -20.61 3.77
CA PHE A 180 -5.82 -21.13 4.04
C PHE A 180 -4.69 -20.17 3.63
N VAL A 181 -4.96 -19.16 2.81
CA VAL A 181 -3.93 -18.23 2.30
C VAL A 181 -3.25 -17.44 3.42
N PRO A 182 -3.96 -16.89 4.43
CA PRO A 182 -3.29 -16.17 5.51
C PRO A 182 -2.32 -17.07 6.32
N TYR A 183 -2.56 -18.38 6.38
CA TYR A 183 -1.61 -19.34 6.96
C TYR A 183 -0.34 -19.46 6.12
N ILE A 184 -0.45 -19.56 4.80
CA ILE A 184 0.71 -19.55 3.88
C ILE A 184 1.49 -18.24 4.06
N ILE A 185 0.79 -17.11 4.12
CA ILE A 185 1.43 -15.81 4.33
C ILE A 185 2.18 -15.77 5.65
N HIS A 186 1.54 -16.18 6.75
CA HIS A 186 2.14 -16.12 8.07
C HIS A 186 3.34 -17.07 8.22
N TYR A 187 3.17 -18.34 7.83
CA TYR A 187 4.13 -19.40 8.10
C TYR A 187 5.19 -19.59 7.02
N LEU A 188 5.02 -19.05 5.81
CA LEU A 188 5.99 -19.18 4.72
C LEU A 188 6.47 -17.83 4.22
N PHE A 189 5.58 -17.02 3.65
CA PHE A 189 5.99 -15.78 2.96
C PHE A 189 6.51 -14.71 3.91
N GLY A 190 5.92 -14.60 5.10
CA GLY A 190 6.29 -13.62 6.11
C GLY A 190 7.63 -13.89 6.79
N LEU A 191 8.22 -15.08 6.64
CA LEU A 191 9.41 -15.48 7.40
C LEU A 191 10.64 -14.64 7.07
N LYS A 192 10.88 -14.37 5.78
CA LYS A 192 12.09 -13.68 5.29
C LYS A 192 12.24 -12.28 5.85
N HIS A 193 11.12 -11.56 5.97
CA HIS A 193 11.05 -10.18 6.44
C HIS A 193 10.25 -10.05 7.74
N ARG A 194 10.25 -11.09 8.59
CA ARG A 194 9.40 -11.16 9.81
C ARG A 194 9.49 -9.92 10.70
N GLY A 195 10.66 -9.29 10.74
CA GLY A 195 10.90 -8.10 11.52
C GLY A 195 10.11 -6.89 11.02
N ALA A 196 10.02 -6.71 9.71
CA ALA A 196 9.26 -5.62 9.07
C ALA A 196 7.76 -5.70 9.39
N TRP A 197 7.21 -6.90 9.56
CA TRP A 197 5.78 -7.07 9.82
C TRP A 197 5.33 -6.65 11.22
N ARG A 198 6.24 -6.23 12.11
CA ARG A 198 5.87 -5.61 13.39
C ARG A 198 5.26 -4.21 13.19
N PHE A 199 5.61 -3.54 12.10
CA PHE A 199 5.16 -2.18 11.78
C PHE A 199 3.78 -2.14 11.11
N ASN A 200 3.16 -3.29 10.88
CA ASN A 200 1.82 -3.34 10.29
C ASN A 200 0.74 -2.96 11.33
N PRO A 201 -0.28 -2.15 10.97
CA PRO A 201 -1.36 -1.77 11.89
C PRO A 201 -2.34 -2.91 12.22
N CYS A 202 -2.30 -4.01 11.46
CA CYS A 202 -3.04 -5.24 11.72
C CYS A 202 -2.10 -6.45 11.76
N THR A 203 -2.50 -7.51 12.46
CA THR A 203 -1.86 -8.84 12.33
C THR A 203 -2.08 -9.40 10.91
N ILE A 204 -1.39 -10.49 10.57
CA ILE A 204 -1.63 -11.19 9.29
C ILE A 204 -3.07 -11.73 9.19
N TRP A 205 -3.75 -11.90 10.33
CA TRP A 205 -5.17 -12.28 10.39
C TRP A 205 -6.12 -11.08 10.24
N ARG A 206 -5.59 -9.90 9.91
CA ARG A 206 -6.32 -8.63 9.74
C ARG A 206 -6.94 -8.09 11.04
N ASP A 207 -6.49 -8.59 12.20
CA ASP A 207 -6.86 -8.04 13.51
C ASP A 207 -6.08 -6.76 13.79
N ARG A 208 -6.78 -5.69 14.20
CA ARG A 208 -6.13 -4.46 14.66
C ARG A 208 -5.15 -4.75 15.80
N ARG A 209 -4.03 -4.07 15.79
CA ARG A 209 -3.05 -4.06 16.88
C ARG A 209 -2.49 -2.66 17.07
N GLU A 210 -1.98 -2.41 18.26
CA GLU A 210 -1.19 -1.21 18.52
C GLU A 210 0.07 -1.20 17.67
N LEU A 211 0.48 0.01 17.26
CA LEU A 211 1.75 0.20 16.57
C LEU A 211 2.90 -0.14 17.52
N ALA A 212 3.95 -0.77 16.99
CA ALA A 212 5.08 -1.21 17.80
C ALA A 212 5.80 -0.04 18.47
N PHE A 213 5.82 1.11 17.80
CA PHE A 213 6.46 2.34 18.28
C PHE A 213 5.46 3.50 18.24
N GLY A 214 5.50 4.37 19.24
CA GLY A 214 4.58 5.49 19.39
C GLY A 214 4.84 6.25 20.68
N ASP A 215 4.18 7.38 20.90
CA ASP A 215 4.37 8.23 22.08
C ASP A 215 4.24 7.47 23.42
N ALA A 216 3.39 6.44 23.49
CA ALA A 216 3.22 5.60 24.67
C ALA A 216 4.38 4.60 24.93
N ASN A 217 5.15 4.25 23.90
CA ASN A 217 6.21 3.22 23.96
C ASN A 217 7.63 3.80 23.82
N ALA A 218 7.79 5.12 23.68
CA ALA A 218 9.09 5.78 23.54
C ALA A 218 9.87 5.91 24.87
N ALA A 219 9.30 5.42 25.98
CA ALA A 219 9.80 5.64 27.35
C ALA A 219 10.26 4.37 28.09
N SER A 220 10.45 3.23 27.42
CA SER A 220 10.99 2.00 28.04
C SER A 220 12.38 1.64 27.54
#